data_AF-A0A968L5C1-F1
#
_entry.id   AF-A0A968L5C1-F1
#
_cell.length_a   1.000
_cell.length_b   1.000
_cell.length_c   1.000
_cell.angle_alpha   90.00
_cell.angle_beta   90.00
_cell.angle_gamma   90.00
#
_symmetry.space_group_name_H-M   'P 1'
#
loop_
_entity.id
_entity.type
_entity.pdbx_description
1 polymer ?
#
loop_
_entity_poly.entity_id
_entity_poly.type
_entity_poly.pdbx_seq_one_letter_code
_entity_poly.pdbx_strand_id
1 'polypeptide(L)'
;YTLAKEQGWIASDDFIDNTGHQKCVINYPNLTNAEIFNSVEEFYNKFYFRPKYIMRSIGRMLVNGEERRKLLKEGKQYLEYMRKRKQGQC
;
A
#
# COMPACT_ATOMS: atom_id res chain seq x y z
N TYR A 1 0.55 -9.81 -19.36
CA TYR A 1 1.95 -9.77 -19.84
C TYR A 1 2.02 -9.63 -21.35
N THR A 2 1.47 -10.59 -22.12
CA THR A 2 1.52 -10.60 -23.61
C THR A 2 1.06 -9.29 -24.25
N LEU A 3 -0.12 -8.77 -23.91
CA LEU A 3 -0.64 -7.50 -24.44
C LEU A 3 0.32 -6.31 -24.19
N ALA A 4 0.83 -6.18 -22.96
CA ALA A 4 1.75 -5.10 -22.61
C ALA A 4 3.08 -5.20 -23.35
N LYS A 5 3.53 -6.43 -23.63
CA LYS A 5 4.74 -6.70 -24.42
C LYS A 5 4.52 -6.36 -25.90
N GLU A 6 3.39 -6.76 -26.47
CA GLU A 6 3.02 -6.45 -27.87
C GLU A 6 2.87 -4.95 -28.11
N GLN A 7 2.35 -4.22 -27.12
CA GLN A 7 2.14 -2.76 -27.20
C GLN A 7 3.35 -1.93 -26.75
N GLY A 8 4.44 -2.58 -26.31
CA GLY A 8 5.65 -1.88 -25.84
C GLY A 8 5.45 -1.08 -24.54
N TRP A 9 4.49 -1.46 -23.70
CA TRP A 9 4.18 -0.75 -22.44
C TRP A 9 5.09 -1.15 -21.27
N ILE A 10 5.99 -2.11 -21.46
CA ILE A 10 6.95 -2.52 -20.43
C ILE A 10 8.16 -1.60 -20.51
N ALA A 11 8.30 -0.73 -19.50
CA ALA A 11 9.35 0.31 -19.46
C ALA A 11 10.70 -0.21 -18.93
N SER A 12 10.72 -1.35 -18.25
CA SER A 12 11.93 -1.97 -17.71
C SER A 12 11.72 -3.48 -17.49
N ASP A 13 12.79 -4.27 -17.69
CA ASP A 13 12.84 -5.69 -17.33
C ASP A 13 13.24 -5.91 -15.84
N ASP A 14 13.58 -4.84 -15.11
CA ASP A 14 13.82 -4.88 -13.66
C ASP A 14 12.49 -4.76 -12.89
N PHE A 15 11.86 -5.91 -12.65
CA PHE A 15 10.61 -6.02 -11.91
C PHE A 15 10.77 -5.91 -10.39
N ILE A 16 11.98 -6.07 -9.88
CA ILE A 16 12.29 -6.10 -8.44
C ILE A 16 13.28 -4.98 -8.13
N ASP A 17 13.08 -4.26 -7.03
CA ASP A 17 14.05 -3.28 -6.54
C ASP A 17 15.14 -3.92 -5.66
N ASN A 18 16.13 -3.11 -5.28
CA ASN A 18 17.29 -3.59 -4.51
C ASN A 18 16.93 -4.08 -3.10
N THR A 19 15.67 -3.89 -2.68
CA THR A 19 15.19 -4.20 -1.35
C THR A 19 14.20 -5.39 -1.38
N GLY A 20 13.79 -5.82 -2.58
CA GLY A 20 13.00 -7.03 -2.82
C GLY A 20 11.53 -6.76 -3.13
N HIS A 21 11.13 -5.50 -3.28
CA HIS A 21 9.78 -5.10 -3.67
C HIS A 21 9.58 -5.05 -5.18
N GLN A 22 8.35 -5.35 -5.56
CA GLN A 22 7.95 -5.30 -6.96
C GLN A 22 7.74 -3.85 -7.40
N LYS A 23 8.45 -3.45 -8.47
CA LYS A 23 8.29 -2.15 -9.12
C LYS A 23 7.16 -2.20 -10.16
N CYS A 24 6.44 -1.09 -10.30
CA CYS A 24 5.53 -0.90 -11.42
C CYS A 24 6.36 -0.58 -12.67
N VAL A 25 6.43 -1.53 -13.61
CA VAL A 25 7.15 -1.37 -14.89
C VAL A 25 6.23 -1.05 -16.06
N ILE A 26 4.94 -0.87 -15.81
CA ILE A 26 3.93 -0.65 -16.86
C ILE A 26 3.75 0.85 -17.09
N ASN A 27 3.92 1.28 -18.34
CA ASN A 27 3.72 2.64 -18.80
C ASN A 27 2.68 2.63 -19.93
N TYR A 28 1.49 3.14 -19.66
CA TYR A 28 0.45 3.29 -20.67
C TYR A 28 0.60 4.64 -21.39
N PRO A 29 0.08 4.80 -22.63
CA PRO A 29 0.20 6.06 -23.37
C PRO A 29 -0.31 7.31 -22.64
N ASN A 30 -1.32 7.15 -21.77
CA ASN A 30 -1.96 8.23 -21.02
C ASN A 30 -1.82 8.08 -19.49
N LEU A 31 -0.99 7.15 -19.02
CA LEU A 31 -0.85 6.87 -17.59
C LEU A 31 0.52 6.28 -17.30
N THR A 32 1.37 7.06 -16.63
CA THR A 32 2.75 6.67 -16.35
C THR A 32 2.88 5.71 -15.18
N ASN A 33 3.96 4.92 -15.16
CA ASN A 33 4.24 4.02 -14.05
C ASN A 33 4.36 4.75 -12.70
N ALA A 34 4.92 5.96 -12.71
CA ALA A 34 5.05 6.82 -11.53
C ALA A 34 3.69 7.30 -11.04
N GLU A 35 2.79 7.70 -11.94
CA GLU A 35 1.42 8.07 -11.58
C GLU A 35 0.64 6.88 -11.02
N ILE A 36 0.78 5.68 -11.59
CA ILE A 36 0.18 4.44 -11.05
C ILE A 36 0.70 4.21 -9.63
N PHE A 37 2.02 4.24 -9.44
CA PHE A 37 2.65 4.00 -8.15
C PHE A 37 2.19 4.99 -7.07
N ASN A 38 2.19 6.29 -7.39
CA ASN A 38 1.73 7.33 -6.48
C ASN A 38 0.23 7.22 -6.17
N SER A 39 -0.59 6.89 -7.19
CA SER A 39 -2.04 6.74 -7.02
C SER A 39 -2.37 5.58 -6.09
N VAL A 40 -1.61 4.48 -6.13
CA VAL A 40 -1.82 3.33 -5.23
C VAL A 40 -1.73 3.77 -3.78
N GLU A 41 -0.74 4.57 -3.39
CA GLU A 41 -0.63 5.08 -2.02
C GLU A 41 -1.87 5.90 -1.61
N GLU A 42 -2.33 6.78 -2.50
CA GLU A 42 -3.55 7.57 -2.27
C GLU A 42 -4.79 6.69 -2.09
N PHE A 43 -4.96 5.68 -2.94
CA PHE A 43 -6.07 4.72 -2.85
C PHE A 43 -6.01 3.90 -1.56
N TYR A 44 -4.83 3.40 -1.18
CA TYR A 44 -4.63 2.68 0.08
C TYR A 44 -5.03 3.57 1.26
N ASN A 45 -4.57 4.81 1.28
CA ASN A 45 -4.90 5.74 2.34
C ASN A 45 -6.41 5.98 2.44
N LYS A 46 -7.08 6.27 1.32
CA LYS A 46 -8.53 6.49 1.29
C LYS A 46 -9.33 5.25 1.70
N PHE A 47 -8.89 4.06 1.29
CA PHE A 47 -9.60 2.81 1.59
C PHE A 47 -9.49 2.41 3.06
N TYR A 48 -8.27 2.39 3.61
CA TYR A 48 -8.02 1.92 4.97
C TYR A 48 -8.31 2.99 6.05
N PHE A 49 -8.10 4.28 5.76
CA PHE A 49 -8.35 5.37 6.72
C PHE A 49 -9.74 6.00 6.61
N ARG A 50 -10.73 5.23 6.16
CA ARG A 50 -12.11 5.69 6.08
C ARG A 50 -12.65 6.08 7.47
N PRO A 51 -13.04 7.35 7.72
CA PRO A 51 -13.43 7.81 9.07
C PRO A 51 -14.54 6.97 9.70
N LYS A 52 -15.54 6.58 8.91
CA LYS A 52 -16.64 5.71 9.36
C LYS A 52 -16.16 4.35 9.87
N TYR A 53 -15.16 3.75 9.23
CA TYR A 53 -14.60 2.47 9.65
C TYR A 53 -13.79 2.63 10.93
N ILE A 54 -12.95 3.68 11.00
CA ILE A 54 -12.14 3.99 12.19
C ILE A 54 -13.04 4.19 13.42
N MET A 55 -14.10 5.01 13.29
CA MET A 55 -15.04 5.26 14.39
C MET A 55 -15.74 3.99 14.86
N ARG A 56 -16.14 3.10 13.95
CA ARG A 56 -16.72 1.80 14.32
C ARG A 56 -15.73 0.93 15.08
N SER A 57 -14.46 0.91 14.68
CA SER A 57 -13.41 0.16 15.38
C SER A 57 -13.12 0.75 16.76
N ILE A 58 -13.05 2.07 16.90
CA ILE A 58 -12.89 2.74 18.20
C ILE A 58 -14.06 2.39 19.13
N GLY A 59 -15.31 2.44 18.63
CA GLY A 59 -16.49 2.06 19.42
C GLY A 59 -16.40 0.63 19.99
N ARG A 60 -15.94 -0.33 19.18
CA ARG A 60 -15.71 -1.72 19.65
C ARG A 60 -14.61 -1.81 20.71
N MET A 61 -13.53 -1.06 20.55
CA MET A 61 -12.41 -1.02 21.51
C MET A 61 -12.80 -0.43 22.87
N LEU A 62 -13.81 0.44 22.92
CA LEU A 62 -14.32 0.98 24.19
C LEU A 62 -15.13 -0.05 24.98
N VAL A 63 -15.84 -0.94 24.29
CA VAL A 63 -16.73 -1.94 24.90
C VAL A 63 -15.98 -3.25 25.22
N ASN A 64 -15.03 -3.66 24.38
CA ASN A 64 -14.29 -4.90 24.54
C ASN A 64 -12.78 -4.67 24.77
N GLY A 65 -12.33 -4.96 26.01
CA GLY A 65 -10.93 -4.80 26.40
C GLY A 65 -9.94 -5.74 25.72
N GLU A 66 -10.37 -6.95 25.33
CA GLU A 66 -9.54 -7.91 24.60
C GLU A 66 -9.33 -7.46 23.15
N GLU A 67 -10.40 -7.06 22.47
CA GLU A 67 -10.36 -6.53 21.10
C GLU A 67 -9.49 -5.26 21.03
N ARG A 68 -9.58 -4.39 22.04
CA ARG A 68 -8.70 -3.24 22.20
C ARG A 68 -7.22 -3.63 22.24
N ARG A 69 -6.86 -4.63 23.05
CA ARG A 69 -5.45 -5.05 23.18
C ARG A 69 -4.92 -5.63 21.88
N LYS A 70 -5.73 -6.39 21.16
CA LYS A 70 -5.41 -6.95 19.84
C LYS A 70 -5.19 -5.84 18.79
N LEU A 71 -6.18 -4.95 18.62
CA LEU A 71 -6.12 -3.88 17.61
C LEU A 71 -4.98 -2.89 17.87
N LEU A 72 -4.67 -2.56 19.13
CA LEU A 72 -3.52 -1.71 19.45
C LEU A 72 -2.18 -2.38 19.10
N LYS A 73 -2.06 -3.69 19.33
CA LYS A 73 -0.87 -4.46 18.96
C LYS A 73 -0.68 -4.50 17.44
N GLU A 74 -1.73 -4.82 16.70
CA GLU A 74 -1.72 -4.84 15.23
C GLU A 74 -1.44 -3.45 14.67
N GLY A 75 -2.07 -2.40 15.22
CA GLY A 75 -1.82 -1.02 14.84
C GLY A 75 -0.37 -0.60 15.05
N LYS A 76 0.27 -1.00 16.17
CA LYS A 76 1.70 -0.76 16.40
C LYS A 76 2.57 -1.45 15.36
N GLN A 77 2.30 -2.71 15.04
CA GLN A 77 3.04 -3.46 14.01
C GLN A 77 2.90 -2.82 12.63
N TYR A 78 1.68 -2.36 12.29
CA TYR A 78 1.42 -1.65 11.05
C TYR A 78 2.20 -0.32 10.97
N LEU A 79 2.21 0.48 12.05
CA LEU A 79 2.97 1.73 12.08
C LEU A 79 4.48 1.51 11.96
N GLU A 80 5.00 0.45 12.59
CA GLU A 80 6.41 0.07 12.46
C GLU A 80 6.74 -0.35 11.02
N TYR A 81 5.88 -1.13 10.39
CA TYR A 81 6.01 -1.50 8.97
C TYR A 81 6.00 -0.27 8.05
N MET A 82 5.05 0.64 8.23
CA MET A 82 4.97 1.89 7.45
C MET A 82 6.21 2.78 7.65
N ARG A 83 6.77 2.80 8.87
CA ARG A 83 8.01 3.52 9.15
C ARG A 83 9.21 2.91 8.43
N LYS A 84 9.34 1.58 8.39
CA LYS A 84 10.39 0.88 7.63
C LYS A 84 10.28 1.15 6.13
N ARG A 85 9.04 1.15 5.60
CA ARG A 85 8.77 1.54 4.20
C ARG A 85 9.23 2.96 3.88
N LYS A 86 8.90 3.93 4.74
CA LYS A 86 9.28 5.33 4.51
C LYS A 86 10.80 5.55 4.54
N GLN A 87 11.54 4.67 5.20
CA GLN A 87 12.99 4.72 5.29
C GLN A 87 13.70 4.00 4.13
N GLY A 88 12.96 3.43 3.16
CA GLY A 88 13.54 2.70 2.03
C GLY A 88 14.30 1.43 2.44
N GLN A 89 14.02 0.90 3.63
CA GLN A 89 14.57 -0.38 4.14
C GLN A 89 13.61 -1.56 3.91
N CYS A 90 12.50 -1.27 3.23
CA CYS A 90 11.62 -2.27 2.69
C CYS A 90 12.13 -2.56 1.31
#